data_AF-A0A8J8JXU7-F1
#
_entry.id   AF-A0A8J8JXU7-F1
#
_cell.length_a   1.000
_cell.length_b   1.000
_cell.length_c   1.000
_cell.angle_alpha   90.00
_cell.angle_beta   90.00
_cell.angle_gamma   90.00
#
_symmetry.space_group_name_H-M   'P 1'
#
loop_
_entity.id
_entity.type
_entity.pdbx_description
1 polymer ?
#
loop_
_entity_poly.entity_id
_entity_poly.type
_entity_poly.pdbx_seq_one_letter_code
_entity_poly.pdbx_strand_id
1 'polypeptide(L)' 'MKFSPCISGQCTEDGTHCQGCGRSHEEIAETKGLVKNIVAFAKKQDYDNIDDFSVFITKNISKKLQEIS' A
#
# COMPACT_ATOMS: atom_id res chain seq x y z
N MET A 1 6.78 -7.35 13.49
CA MET A 1 7.26 -7.81 12.16
C MET A 1 7.74 -6.61 11.35
N LYS A 2 8.73 -6.78 10.46
CA LYS A 2 9.16 -5.71 9.55
C LYS A 2 8.36 -5.83 8.25
N PHE A 3 7.77 -4.72 7.79
CA PHE A 3 7.12 -4.68 6.47
C PHE A 3 8.15 -4.88 5.36
N SER A 4 7.83 -5.73 4.38
CA SER A 4 8.64 -5.95 3.18
C SER A 4 7.76 -5.76 1.93
N PRO A 5 8.05 -4.79 1.04
CA PRO A 5 7.25 -4.59 -0.15
C PRO A 5 7.32 -5.82 -1.06
N CYS A 6 6.23 -6.10 -1.77
CA CYS A 6 6.24 -7.18 -2.75
C CYS A 6 7.14 -6.80 -3.92
N ILE A 7 8.01 -7.72 -4.34
CA ILE A 7 8.89 -7.50 -5.49
C ILE A 7 8.07 -7.77 -6.75
N SER A 8 7.94 -6.77 -7.62
CA SER A 8 7.22 -6.89 -8.89
C SER A 8 7.74 -8.08 -9.70
N GLY A 9 6.83 -8.94 -10.16
CA GLY A 9 7.15 -10.15 -10.92
C GLY A 9 7.58 -11.36 -10.07
N GLN A 10 7.70 -11.22 -8.75
CA GLN A 10 8.04 -12.33 -7.83
C GLN A 10 6.91 -12.63 -6.83
N CYS A 11 5.73 -12.04 -7.03
CA CYS A 11 4.55 -12.38 -6.24
C CYS A 11 4.09 -13.77 -6.64
N THR A 12 4.15 -14.72 -5.71
CA THR A 12 3.54 -16.03 -5.89
C THR A 12 2.08 -15.97 -5.48
N GLU A 13 1.27 -16.90 -6.01
CA GLU A 13 -0.15 -17.05 -5.63
C GLU A 13 -0.41 -18.39 -4.92
N ASP A 14 0.56 -19.30 -4.95
CA ASP A 14 0.49 -20.61 -4.29
C ASP A 14 0.72 -20.51 -2.78
N GLY A 15 -0.03 -21.32 -2.02
CA GLY A 15 0.05 -21.38 -0.57
C GLY A 15 -0.58 -20.17 0.12
N THR A 16 -0.23 -19.97 1.40
CA THR A 16 -0.80 -18.88 2.24
C THR A 16 0.08 -17.62 2.26
N HIS A 17 1.32 -17.71 1.80
CA HIS A 17 2.32 -16.64 1.86
C HIS A 17 3.06 -16.48 0.54
N CYS A 18 3.31 -15.23 0.19
CA CYS A 18 4.10 -14.87 -0.98
C CYS A 18 5.57 -15.24 -0.75
N GLN A 19 6.14 -16.07 -1.62
CA GLN A 19 7.53 -16.50 -1.53
C GLN A 19 8.53 -15.36 -1.79
N GLY A 20 8.12 -14.30 -2.52
CA GLY A 20 8.98 -13.16 -2.81
C GLY A 20 9.16 -12.19 -1.65
N CYS A 21 8.10 -11.90 -0.89
CA CYS A 21 8.16 -10.92 0.21
C CYS A 21 7.85 -11.48 1.61
N GLY A 22 7.48 -12.76 1.70
CA GLY A 22 7.18 -13.47 2.95
C GLY A 22 5.87 -13.07 3.64
N ARG A 23 5.08 -12.17 3.05
CA ARG A 23 3.81 -11.69 3.60
C ARG A 23 2.67 -12.64 3.25
N SER A 24 1.64 -12.71 4.08
CA SER A 24 0.47 -13.53 3.76
C SER A 24 -0.27 -12.95 2.54
N HIS A 25 -0.92 -13.82 1.76
CA HIS A 25 -1.73 -13.37 0.62
C HIS A 25 -2.90 -12.49 1.07
N GLU A 26 -3.44 -12.74 2.26
CA GLU A 26 -4.47 -11.90 2.89
C GLU A 26 -3.94 -10.49 3.15
N GLU A 27 -2.78 -10.35 3.80
CA GLU A 27 -2.15 -9.05 4.07
C GLU A 27 -1.85 -8.27 2.77
N ILE A 28 -1.40 -8.99 1.73
CA ILE A 28 -1.15 -8.42 0.40
C ILE A 28 -2.46 -7.94 -0.23
N ALA A 29 -3.52 -8.74 -0.18
CA ALA A 29 -4.83 -8.39 -0.73
C ALA A 29 -5.41 -7.15 -0.04
N GLU A 30 -5.35 -7.10 1.30
CA GLU A 30 -5.75 -5.94 2.08
C GLU A 30 -4.96 -4.69 1.71
N THR A 31 -3.64 -4.81 1.60
CA THR A 31 -2.77 -3.68 1.19
C THR A 31 -3.13 -3.16 -0.20
N LYS A 32 -3.39 -4.06 -1.16
CA LYS A 32 -3.87 -3.69 -2.50
C LYS A 32 -5.23 -2.98 -2.43
N GLY A 33 -6.12 -3.41 -1.53
CA GLY A 33 -7.41 -2.75 -1.27
C GLY A 33 -7.24 -1.32 -0.78
N LEU A 34 -6.35 -1.08 0.17
CA LEU A 34 -6.04 0.27 0.66
C LEU A 34 -5.54 1.20 -0.47
N VAL A 35 -4.61 0.71 -1.29
CA VAL A 35 -4.11 1.48 -2.45
C VAL A 35 -5.24 1.80 -3.44
N LYS A 36 -6.10 0.83 -3.75
CA LYS A 36 -7.27 1.05 -4.63
C LYS A 36 -8.20 2.13 -4.09
N ASN A 37 -8.46 2.14 -2.78
CA ASN A 37 -9.31 3.15 -2.15
C ASN A 37 -8.72 4.57 -2.25
N ILE A 38 -7.40 4.70 -2.03
CA ILE A 38 -6.69 5.99 -2.18
C ILE A 38 -6.76 6.47 -3.64
N VAL A 39 -6.51 5.58 -4.60
CA VAL A 39 -6.59 5.90 -6.03
C VAL A 39 -8.00 6.27 -6.45
N ALA A 40 -9.01 5.53 -5.99
CA ALA A 40 -10.42 5.83 -6.27
C ALA A 40 -10.81 7.20 -5.70
N PHE A 41 -10.33 7.55 -4.50
CA PHE A 41 -10.53 8.86 -3.92
C PHE A 41 -9.90 9.96 -4.79
N ALA A 42 -8.64 9.82 -5.18
CA ALA A 42 -7.96 10.81 -6.03
C ALA A 42 -8.69 11.01 -7.37
N LYS A 43 -9.11 9.91 -8.01
CA LYS A 43 -9.89 9.96 -9.26
C LYS A 43 -11.24 10.66 -9.08
N LYS A 44 -11.93 10.41 -7.97
CA LYS A 44 -13.22 11.06 -7.66
C LYS A 44 -13.08 12.59 -7.52
N GLN A 45 -11.94 13.06 -7.03
CA GLN A 45 -11.65 14.49 -6.85
C GLN A 45 -11.09 15.15 -8.12
N ASP A 46 -10.79 14.37 -9.15
CA ASP A 46 -10.22 14.84 -10.42
C ASP A 46 -8.93 15.65 -10.23
N TYR A 47 -8.05 15.21 -9.33
CA TYR A 47 -6.77 15.88 -9.10
C TYR A 47 -5.88 15.80 -10.34
N ASP A 48 -5.37 16.96 -10.76
CA ASP A 48 -4.40 17.12 -11.84
C ASP A 48 -2.94 16.98 -11.35
N ASN A 49 -2.69 17.23 -10.06
CA ASN A 49 -1.39 17.11 -9.39
C ASN A 49 -1.25 15.83 -8.54
N ILE A 50 -1.40 14.65 -9.17
CA ILE A 50 -1.39 13.34 -8.49
C ILE A 50 -0.12 13.09 -7.66
N ASP A 51 1.04 13.58 -8.12
CA ASP A 51 2.31 13.41 -7.41
C ASP A 51 2.29 14.11 -6.03
N ASP A 52 1.80 15.35 -5.96
CA ASP A 52 1.67 16.10 -4.71
C ASP A 52 0.74 15.39 -3.73
N PHE A 53 -0.40 14.90 -4.23
CA PHE A 53 -1.34 14.12 -3.42
C PHE A 53 -0.68 12.86 -2.86
N SER A 54 0.08 12.12 -3.67
CA SER A 54 0.77 10.90 -3.24
C SER A 54 1.81 11.17 -2.13
N VAL A 55 2.57 12.25 -2.27
CA VAL A 55 3.56 12.71 -1.27
C VAL A 55 2.87 13.15 0.02
N PHE A 56 1.75 13.90 -0.10
CA PHE A 56 0.96 14.34 1.04
C PHE A 56 0.42 13.14 1.86
N ILE A 57 -0.18 12.16 1.18
CA ILE A 57 -0.70 10.94 1.83
C ILE A 57 0.42 10.19 2.55
N THR A 58 1.55 9.97 1.88
CA THR A 58 2.69 9.25 2.46
C THR A 58 3.20 9.92 3.74
N LYS A 59 3.42 11.25 3.71
CA LYS A 59 3.86 12.02 4.87
C LYS A 59 2.86 11.97 6.03
N ASN A 60 1.57 12.10 5.74
CA ASN A 60 0.53 12.07 6.78
C ASN A 60 0.39 10.69 7.43
N ILE A 61 0.50 9.61 6.66
CA ILE A 61 0.48 8.24 7.21
C ILE A 61 1.66 8.05 8.15
N SER A 62 2.89 8.36 7.71
CA SER A 62 4.09 8.22 8.55
C SER A 62 4.01 9.06 9.82
N LYS A 63 3.57 10.32 9.71
CA LYS A 63 3.39 11.21 10.87
C LYS A 63 2.38 10.64 11.87
N LYS A 64 1.19 10.24 11.40
CA LYS A 64 0.14 9.70 12.27
C LYS A 64 0.57 8.40 12.97
N LEU A 65 1.28 7.53 12.27
CA LEU A 65 1.82 6.30 12.89
C LEU A 65 2.80 6.61 14.01
N GLN A 66 3.66 7.62 13.84
CA GLN A 66 4.61 8.08 14.86
C GLN A 66 3.94 8.76 16.05
N GLU A 67 2.86 9.53 15.83
CA GLU A 67 2.09 10.19 16.89
C GLU A 67 1.28 9.19 17.75
N ILE A 68 0.97 8.02 17.20
CA ILE A 68 0.25 6.94 17.90
C ILE A 68 1.23 5.98 18.61
N SER A 69 2.54 6.08 18.34
CA SER A 69 3.60 5.21 18.88
C SER A 69 4.13 5.64 20.24
#